data_AF-A0AAP4X6F9-F1
#
_entry.id   AF-A0AAP4X6F9-F1
#
_cell.length_a   1.000
_cell.length_b   1.000
_cell.length_c   1.000
_cell.angle_alpha   90.00
_cell.angle_beta   90.00
_cell.angle_gamma   90.00
#
_symmetry.space_group_name_H-M   'P 1'
#
loop_
_entity.id
_entity.type
_entity.pdbx_description
1 polymer ?
#
loop_
_entity_poly.entity_id
_entity_poly.type
_entity_poly.pdbx_seq_one_letter_code
_entity_poly.pdbx_strand_id
1 'polypeptide(L)'
;MKFKRFEEHSHQLENTRIKANYDRLLCRFRLLTLPDNTQSETEVITDKYLLLSPFHNGRFTLNDVDYQLKIRWFLIWHSSIIKPNIRSQDKAKRDSKNVIIPELLPYKRKTSIMLCIYVFLITSLKIGLSLYAV
;
A
#
# COMPACT_ATOMS: atom_id res chain seq x y z
N MET A 1 23.54 11.37 0.90
CA MET A 1 22.07 11.24 0.90
C MET A 1 21.57 11.15 2.33
N LYS A 2 20.61 11.99 2.76
CA LYS A 2 20.05 11.96 4.12
C LYS A 2 18.97 10.87 4.20
N PHE A 3 19.12 9.92 5.12
CA PHE A 3 18.11 8.89 5.37
C PHE A 3 16.82 9.56 5.89
N LYS A 4 15.73 9.46 5.14
CA LYS A 4 14.39 9.85 5.59
C LYS A 4 13.65 8.59 6.04
N ARG A 5 13.25 8.53 7.32
CA ARG A 5 12.52 7.41 7.91
C ARG A 5 11.06 7.38 7.48
N PHE A 6 10.38 8.53 7.57
CA PHE A 6 9.00 8.69 7.20
C PHE A 6 8.90 9.28 5.79
N GLU A 7 8.05 8.67 4.98
CA GLU A 7 7.61 9.24 3.71
C GLU A 7 6.13 9.56 3.81
N GLU A 8 5.79 10.78 3.44
CA GLU A 8 4.42 11.25 3.50
C GLU A 8 4.05 11.87 2.16
N HIS A 9 2.86 11.56 1.67
CA HIS A 9 2.33 12.16 0.48
C HIS A 9 0.81 12.31 0.58
N SER A 10 0.34 13.52 0.30
CA SER A 10 -1.07 13.88 0.35
C SER A 10 -1.66 13.90 -1.05
N HIS A 11 -2.84 13.32 -1.20
CA HIS A 11 -3.62 13.37 -2.44
C HIS A 11 -4.99 13.93 -2.17
N GLN A 12 -5.55 14.61 -3.16
CA GLN A 12 -6.95 14.97 -3.16
C GLN A 12 -7.73 13.85 -3.85
N LEU A 13 -8.63 13.20 -3.11
CA LEU A 13 -9.52 12.17 -3.62
C LEU A 13 -10.94 12.71 -3.54
N GLU A 14 -11.50 13.09 -4.68
CA GLU A 14 -12.81 13.78 -4.76
C GLU A 14 -12.83 15.03 -3.87
N ASN A 15 -13.59 15.01 -2.78
CA ASN A 15 -13.73 16.08 -1.80
C ASN A 15 -12.98 15.83 -0.49
N THR A 16 -12.19 14.76 -0.39
CA THR A 16 -11.46 14.40 0.83
C THR A 16 -9.97 14.36 0.55
N ARG A 17 -9.17 15.03 1.39
CA ARG A 17 -7.72 14.88 1.35
C ARG A 17 -7.34 13.59 2.05
N ILE A 18 -6.55 12.76 1.37
CA ILE A 18 -5.97 11.54 1.95
C ILE A 18 -4.46 11.73 2.08
N LYS A 19 -3.88 11.18 3.15
CA LYS A 19 -2.44 11.20 3.39
C LYS A 19 -1.93 9.78 3.53
N ALA A 20 -1.07 9.39 2.61
CA ALA A 20 -0.29 8.17 2.71
C ALA A 20 0.97 8.44 3.55
N ASN A 21 1.18 7.67 4.60
CA ASN A 21 2.39 7.68 5.42
C ASN A 21 3.04 6.29 5.34
N TYR A 22 4.34 6.26 5.09
CA TYR A 22 5.12 5.04 5.07
C TYR A 22 6.34 5.18 5.99
N ASP A 23 6.42 4.32 7.02
CA ASP A 23 7.62 4.16 7.84
C ASP A 23 8.53 3.12 7.16
N ARG A 24 9.67 3.58 6.65
CA ARG A 24 10.66 2.73 5.97
C ARG A 24 11.29 1.70 6.89
N LEU A 25 11.45 2.03 8.18
CA LEU A 25 12.15 1.16 9.14
C LEU A 25 11.27 -0.02 9.52
N LEU A 26 10.00 0.27 9.85
CA LEU A 26 9.02 -0.74 10.26
C LEU A 26 8.27 -1.37 9.08
N CYS A 27 8.53 -0.90 7.85
CA CYS A 27 7.74 -1.23 6.66
C CYS A 27 6.22 -1.08 6.91
N ARG A 28 5.82 -0.06 7.67
CA ARG A 28 4.42 0.18 8.06
C ARG A 28 3.83 1.21 7.13
N PHE A 29 2.74 0.86 6.47
CA PHE A 29 1.96 1.75 5.62
C PHE A 29 0.68 2.15 6.33
N ARG A 30 0.44 3.46 6.38
CA ARG A 30 -0.76 4.07 6.95
C ARG A 30 -1.43 4.96 5.92
N LEU A 31 -2.74 4.82 5.80
CA LEU A 31 -3.59 5.70 5.03
C LEU A 31 -4.50 6.45 6.00
N LEU A 32 -4.43 7.77 5.94
CA LEU A 32 -5.13 8.68 6.84
C LEU A 32 -6.06 9.57 6.01
N THR A 33 -7.26 9.87 6.50
CA THR A 33 -8.04 11.01 6.00
C THR A 33 -7.56 12.28 6.70
N LEU A 34 -7.32 13.34 5.91
CA LEU A 34 -7.23 14.69 6.43
C LEU A 34 -8.60 15.36 6.25
N PRO A 35 -9.26 15.75 7.33
CA PRO A 35 -10.44 16.58 7.22
C PRO A 35 -10.07 18.00 6.80
N ASP A 36 -10.89 18.60 5.94
CA ASP A 36 -10.73 20.00 5.52
C ASP A 36 -11.14 20.99 6.63
N ASN A 37 -11.92 20.54 7.62
CA ASN A 37 -12.29 21.35 8.78
C ASN A 37 -11.51 20.94 10.03
N THR A 38 -11.06 21.95 10.77
CA THR A 38 -10.09 21.95 11.88
C THR A 38 -10.52 21.12 13.11
N GLN A 39 -11.62 20.38 13.05
CA GLN A 39 -12.22 19.66 14.18
C GLN A 39 -12.50 18.17 13.94
N SER A 40 -12.37 17.64 12.73
CA SER A 40 -12.55 16.19 12.55
C SER A 40 -11.24 15.46 12.87
N GLU A 41 -11.35 14.34 13.58
CA GLU A 41 -10.18 13.53 13.91
C GLU A 41 -9.57 12.91 12.64
N THR A 42 -8.24 12.76 12.62
CA THR A 42 -7.54 12.07 11.53
C THR A 42 -7.93 10.60 11.55
N GLU A 43 -8.82 10.16 10.66
CA GLU A 43 -9.29 8.79 10.65
C GLU A 43 -8.26 7.88 9.95
N VAL A 44 -7.89 6.80 10.65
CA VAL A 44 -6.96 5.81 10.11
C VAL A 44 -7.73 4.82 9.25
N ILE A 45 -7.80 5.08 7.95
CA ILE A 45 -8.48 4.19 6.97
C ILE A 45 -7.80 2.81 6.93
N THR A 46 -6.47 2.78 6.98
CA THR A 46 -5.72 1.54 6.87
C THR A 46 -4.40 1.66 7.59
N ASP A 47 -4.07 0.63 8.36
CA ASP A 47 -2.76 0.45 8.97
C ASP A 47 -2.27 -0.98 8.72
N LYS A 48 -1.14 -1.12 8.02
CA LYS A 48 -0.60 -2.43 7.65
C LYS A 48 0.91 -2.46 7.76
N TYR A 49 1.43 -3.52 8.39
CA TYR A 49 2.83 -3.90 8.32
C TYR A 49 3.06 -4.72 7.05
N LEU A 50 4.00 -4.27 6.22
CA LEU A 50 4.26 -4.86 4.92
C LEU A 50 5.38 -5.91 4.97
N LEU A 51 6.13 -6.01 6.07
CA LEU A 51 7.37 -6.79 6.18
C LEU A 51 7.23 -8.27 5.75
N LEU A 52 6.06 -8.88 6.02
CA LEU A 52 5.85 -10.32 5.86
C LEU A 52 5.25 -10.71 4.50
N SER A 53 4.62 -9.81 3.76
CA SER A 53 4.02 -10.14 2.47
C SER A 53 4.36 -9.11 1.40
N PRO A 54 4.97 -9.51 0.26
CA PRO A 54 5.31 -8.59 -0.82
C PRO A 54 4.11 -7.91 -1.48
N PHE A 55 2.92 -8.51 -1.34
CA PHE A 55 1.69 -8.07 -1.97
C PHE A 55 0.61 -7.89 -0.91
N HIS A 56 0.03 -6.69 -0.87
CA HIS A 56 -1.08 -6.38 0.02
C HIS A 56 -2.23 -5.77 -0.77
N ASN A 57 -3.42 -6.30 -0.51
CA ASN A 57 -4.67 -5.75 -1.02
C ASN A 57 -5.50 -5.31 0.19
N GLY A 58 -5.95 -4.06 0.20
CA GLY A 58 -6.91 -3.52 1.15
C GLY A 58 -8.19 -3.12 0.43
N ARG A 59 -9.32 -3.20 1.12
CA ARG A 59 -10.57 -2.56 0.69
C ARG A 59 -10.98 -1.60 1.78
N PHE A 60 -11.45 -0.44 1.39
CA PHE A 60 -12.00 0.54 2.32
C PHE A 60 -13.12 1.30 1.64
N THR A 61 -14.12 1.69 2.42
CA THR A 61 -15.24 2.54 1.99
C THR A 61 -14.91 3.99 2.33
N LEU A 62 -15.01 4.89 1.37
CA LEU A 62 -14.90 6.33 1.59
C LEU A 62 -16.05 7.01 0.85
N ASN A 63 -16.83 7.84 1.56
CA ASN A 63 -18.00 8.53 1.00
C ASN A 63 -18.97 7.59 0.28
N ASP A 64 -19.26 6.43 0.89
CA ASP A 64 -20.15 5.38 0.37
C ASP A 64 -19.68 4.72 -0.95
N VAL A 65 -18.43 4.97 -1.34
CA VAL A 65 -17.77 4.32 -2.49
C VAL A 65 -16.73 3.33 -1.97
N ASP A 66 -16.82 2.09 -2.45
CA ASP A 66 -15.79 1.08 -2.22
C ASP A 66 -14.52 1.43 -2.98
N TYR A 67 -13.37 1.37 -2.33
CA TYR A 67 -12.05 1.52 -2.93
C TYR A 67 -11.19 0.30 -2.67
N GLN A 68 -10.39 -0.09 -3.67
CA GLN A 68 -9.40 -1.13 -3.53
C GLN A 68 -7.98 -0.54 -3.53
N LEU A 69 -7.29 -0.69 -2.41
CA LEU A 69 -5.88 -0.35 -2.26
C LEU A 69 -5.02 -1.55 -2.64
N LYS A 70 -4.09 -1.37 -3.58
CA LYS A 70 -3.10 -2.37 -3.94
C LYS A 70 -1.70 -1.84 -3.66
N ILE A 71 -0.98 -2.54 -2.79
CA ILE A 71 0.41 -2.23 -2.43
C ILE A 71 1.26 -3.42 -2.85
N ARG A 72 2.32 -3.14 -3.60
CA ARG A 72 3.37 -4.09 -3.95
C ARG A 72 4.70 -3.48 -3.54
N TRP A 73 5.53 -4.21 -2.82
CA TRP A 73 6.83 -3.68 -2.38
C TRP A 73 8.01 -4.61 -2.64
N PHE A 74 7.79 -5.76 -3.30
CA PHE A 74 8.81 -6.79 -3.51
C PHE A 74 10.10 -6.28 -4.16
N LEU A 75 10.01 -5.75 -5.39
CA LEU A 75 11.16 -5.21 -6.15
C LEU A 75 11.11 -3.68 -6.22
N ILE A 76 9.91 -3.16 -6.40
CA ILE A 76 9.60 -1.76 -6.64
C ILE A 76 8.43 -1.41 -5.73
N TRP A 77 8.51 -0.27 -5.06
CA TRP A 77 7.35 0.25 -4.35
C TRP A 77 6.30 0.72 -5.35
N HIS A 78 5.12 0.14 -5.30
CA HIS A 78 3.99 0.54 -6.12
C HIS A 78 2.71 0.46 -5.28
N SER A 79 2.11 1.62 -5.02
CA SER A 79 0.87 1.74 -4.25
C SER A 79 -0.17 2.47 -5.10
N SER A 80 -1.26 1.80 -5.45
CA SER A 80 -2.32 2.34 -6.31
C SER A 80 -3.69 2.15 -5.66
N ILE A 81 -4.56 3.14 -5.81
CA ILE A 81 -5.98 3.05 -5.49
C ILE A 81 -6.76 2.82 -6.78
N ILE A 82 -7.61 1.79 -6.76
CA ILE A 82 -8.50 1.42 -7.86
C ILE A 82 -9.94 1.53 -7.35
N LYS A 83 -10.81 2.23 -8.07
CA LYS A 83 -12.26 2.09 -7.85
C LYS A 83 -12.72 0.77 -8.47
N PRO A 84 -13.33 -0.16 -7.71
CA PRO A 84 -14.08 -1.25 -8.29
C PRO A 84 -15.28 -0.63 -9.01
N ASN A 85 -15.32 -0.74 -10.34
CA ASN A 85 -16.52 -0.37 -11.08
C ASN A 85 -17.69 -1.19 -10.51
N ILE A 86 -18.67 -0.48 -9.93
CA ILE A 86 -19.99 -1.02 -9.63
C ILE A 86 -20.49 -1.63 -10.94
N ARG A 87 -20.77 -2.93 -10.92
CA ARG A 87 -21.39 -3.75 -11.97
C ARG A 87 -21.83 -2.95 -13.21
N SER A 88 -21.02 -2.99 -14.27
CA SER A 88 -21.56 -2.87 -15.61
C SER A 88 -21.18 -4.13 -16.35
N GLN A 89 -22.22 -4.86 -16.69
CA GLN A 89 -22.26 -6.19 -17.26
C GLN A 89 -21.83 -6.18 -18.73
N ASP A 90 -20.78 -5.44 -19.11
CA ASP A 90 -20.33 -5.34 -20.49
C ASP A 90 -18.87 -5.75 -20.63
N LYS A 91 -18.73 -7.00 -21.07
CA LYS A 91 -17.52 -7.80 -21.28
C LYS A 91 -16.65 -7.31 -22.45
N ALA A 92 -16.75 -6.04 -22.87
CA ALA A 92 -16.22 -5.55 -24.16
C ALA A 92 -15.18 -4.42 -24.06
N LYS A 93 -14.79 -3.94 -22.86
CA LYS A 93 -13.81 -2.84 -22.74
C LYS A 93 -12.80 -3.11 -21.63
N ARG A 94 -11.90 -4.06 -21.88
CA ARG A 94 -10.89 -4.56 -20.93
C ARG A 94 -9.75 -3.57 -20.63
N ASP A 95 -9.69 -2.43 -21.34
CA ASP A 95 -8.47 -1.61 -21.41
C ASP A 95 -8.55 -0.20 -20.80
N SER A 96 -9.65 0.22 -20.19
CA SER A 96 -9.65 1.46 -19.39
C SER A 96 -9.63 1.13 -17.89
N LYS A 97 -8.44 0.81 -17.39
CA LYS A 97 -8.14 0.77 -15.96
C LYS A 97 -8.53 2.13 -15.35
N ASN A 98 -9.67 2.19 -14.66
CA ASN A 98 -10.09 3.29 -13.80
C ASN A 98 -9.15 3.43 -12.59
N VAL A 99 -7.92 3.85 -12.87
CA VAL A 99 -6.87 4.15 -11.89
C VAL A 99 -7.00 5.64 -11.59
N ILE A 100 -7.60 5.96 -10.44
CA ILE A 100 -7.86 7.35 -10.04
C ILE A 100 -6.64 7.97 -9.38
N ILE A 101 -5.84 7.15 -8.69
CA ILE A 101 -4.52 7.55 -8.21
C ILE A 101 -3.54 6.43 -8.56
N PRO A 102 -2.71 6.61 -9.61
CA PRO A 102 -1.74 5.59 -10.00
C PRO A 102 -0.65 5.40 -8.95
N GLU A 103 -0.26 6.46 -8.22
CA GLU A 103 0.82 6.41 -7.24
C GLU A 103 0.48 7.19 -5.96
N LEU A 104 0.24 6.48 -4.84
CA LEU A 104 0.00 7.10 -3.53
C LEU A 104 1.27 7.67 -2.89
N LEU A 105 2.42 7.10 -3.22
CA LEU A 105 3.73 7.55 -2.76
C LEU A 105 4.62 7.62 -3.99
N PRO A 106 5.51 8.63 -4.08
CA PRO A 106 6.37 8.79 -5.24
C PRO A 106 7.21 7.54 -5.48
N TYR A 107 7.27 7.10 -6.73
CA TYR A 107 8.05 5.95 -7.16
C TYR A 107 9.50 6.02 -6.66
N LYS A 108 9.89 5.08 -5.80
CA LYS A 108 11.29 4.88 -5.42
C LYS A 108 11.65 3.41 -5.46
N ARG A 109 12.75 3.10 -6.16
CA ARG A 109 13.47 1.84 -5.98
C ARG A 109 13.89 1.74 -4.52
N LYS A 110 13.36 0.77 -3.80
CA LYS A 110 13.90 0.42 -2.48
C LYS A 110 15.36 0.00 -2.69
N THR A 111 16.25 0.54 -1.87
CA THR A 111 17.58 -0.04 -1.74
C THR A 111 17.39 -1.50 -1.29
N SER A 112 18.00 -2.43 -2.01
CA SER A 112 17.73 -3.89 -2.00
C SER A 112 17.87 -4.61 -0.64
N ILE A 113 18.19 -3.89 0.44
CA ILE A 113 18.47 -4.42 1.78
C ILE A 113 17.27 -5.19 2.35
N MET A 114 16.06 -4.64 2.22
CA MET A 114 14.86 -5.29 2.77
C MET A 114 14.48 -6.58 2.02
N LEU A 115 14.76 -6.63 0.71
CA LEU A 115 14.58 -7.87 -0.07
C LEU A 115 15.55 -8.94 0.41
N CYS A 116 16.82 -8.58 0.66
CA CYS A 116 17.81 -9.52 1.20
C CYS A 116 17.38 -10.07 2.55
N ILE A 117 16.86 -9.23 3.46
CA ILE A 117 16.35 -9.67 4.78
C ILE A 117 15.17 -10.64 4.60
N TYR A 118 14.23 -10.32 3.71
CA TYR A 118 13.07 -11.17 3.45
C TYR A 118 13.47 -12.54 2.87
N VAL A 119 14.36 -12.56 1.88
CA VAL A 119 14.89 -13.81 1.29
C VAL A 119 15.60 -14.62 2.37
N PHE A 120 16.46 -13.99 3.17
CA PHE A 120 17.18 -14.65 4.25
C PHE A 120 16.22 -15.32 5.25
N LEU A 121 15.18 -14.62 5.69
CA LEU A 121 14.16 -15.16 6.61
C LEU A 121 13.39 -16.34 6.01
N ILE A 122 13.00 -16.29 4.73
CA ILE A 122 12.30 -17.42 4.09
C ILE A 122 13.24 -18.62 3.93
N THR A 123 14.49 -18.37 3.55
CA THR A 123 15.47 -19.46 3.41
C THR A 123 15.77 -20.11 4.75
N SER A 124 15.92 -19.35 5.83
CA SER A 124 16.17 -19.91 7.16
C SER A 124 14.98 -20.70 7.67
N LEU A 125 13.75 -20.21 7.44
CA LEU A 125 12.52 -20.95 7.79
C LEU A 125 12.43 -22.27 7.02
N LYS A 126 12.73 -22.26 5.72
CA LYS A 126 12.71 -23.46 4.87
C LYS A 126 13.74 -24.50 5.31
N ILE A 127 14.96 -24.07 5.63
CA ILE A 127 16.02 -24.96 6.13
C ILE A 127 15.63 -25.52 7.51
N GLY A 128 15.11 -24.70 8.41
CA GLY A 128 14.64 -25.14 9.72
C GLY A 128 13.54 -26.19 9.65
N LEU A 129 12.53 -25.99 8.80
CA LEU A 129 11.48 -26.98 8.52
C LEU A 129 12.05 -28.28 7.93
N SER A 130 13.01 -28.17 7.01
CA SER A 130 13.66 -29.34 6.40
C SER A 130 14.48 -30.15 7.41
N LEU A 131 15.10 -29.50 8.39
CA LEU A 131 15.86 -30.16 9.45
C LEU A 131 14.95 -30.81 10.50
N TYR A 132 13.77 -30.24 10.75
CA TYR A 132 12.80 -30.80 11.70
C TYR A 132 11.96 -31.96 11.13
N ALA A 133 11.95 -32.11 9.80
CA ALA A 133 11.21 -33.16 9.10
C ALA A 133 12.04 -34.43 8.82
N VAL A 134 13.33 -34.45 9.20
CA VAL A 134 14.25 -35.59 9.17
C VAL A 134 14.40 -36.13 10.58
#